data_AF-A0A8B6FV99-F1
#
_entry.id   AF-A0A8B6FV99-F1
#
_cell.length_a   1.000
_cell.length_b   1.000
_cell.length_c   1.000
_cell.angle_alpha   90.00
_cell.angle_beta   90.00
_cell.angle_gamma   90.00
#
_symmetry.space_group_name_H-M   'P 1'
#
loop_
_entity.id
_entity.type
_entity.pdbx_description
1 polymer ?
#
loop_
_entity_poly.entity_id
_entity_poly.type
_entity_poly.pdbx_seq_one_letter_code
_entity_poly.pdbx_strand_id
1 'polypeptide(L)'
;MDAVYKNIQTTDYTINIKFSAIIITQTVGDSPWTEAIVDSEGEVNSLISLSNFSTWINTSPGLPSHDHAMLMTKYSLAYGSSNAWGVAYMSTMCKTKSQSIVRDVFAFDRIVTAAHEVAHSLGAEHDGTENDCLSENHNAMGVGRFPKFNITLSTNSWKFSVCSTNYFTEYIDSLDSDGDNCLKTFGPDYNATALNQFNNILPGQFYGVDEQCINIKGSGSALCRGLYEGNYSQICNVMYCLKPEDPRYCSRFTPGDGTPCGDGKWCIRGICTTNGLAPKVDNDTCLFGDLQVQVYSDETWNCTEVIKRYPHRCLNSSWVQNSCCEMCESTMNTATSTLGSSTTVQTTLSSTTTTMQSTSETTLSSTTIRTTTTTTMMKTTTKELEDNLGSTASSLWKSKFATVFFSVWILFI
;
A
#
# COMPACT_ATOMS: atom_id res chain seq x y z
N MET A 1 8.14 1.33 7.77
CA MET A 1 9.60 1.56 7.90
C MET A 1 10.20 0.66 8.96
N ASP A 2 9.74 0.73 10.21
CA ASP A 2 10.22 -0.08 11.36
C ASP A 2 10.46 -1.58 11.04
N ALA A 3 9.56 -2.23 10.31
CA ALA A 3 9.70 -3.62 9.88
C ALA A 3 10.90 -3.94 8.97
N VAL A 4 11.54 -2.93 8.36
CA VAL A 4 12.79 -3.04 7.56
C VAL A 4 14.01 -2.94 8.48
N TYR A 5 14.04 -1.91 9.33
CA TYR A 5 15.09 -1.71 10.33
C TYR A 5 15.20 -2.87 11.33
N LYS A 6 14.08 -3.49 11.70
CA LYS A 6 14.05 -4.70 12.54
C LYS A 6 14.63 -5.97 11.90
N ASN A 7 15.09 -5.92 10.65
CA ASN A 7 15.85 -7.01 10.02
C ASN A 7 17.37 -6.74 9.97
N ILE A 8 17.86 -5.63 10.55
CA ILE A 8 19.31 -5.40 10.75
C ILE A 8 19.90 -6.57 11.55
N GLN A 9 21.08 -7.07 11.13
CA GLN A 9 21.75 -8.24 11.71
C GLN A 9 23.09 -7.85 12.36
N THR A 10 23.08 -6.89 13.29
CA THR A 10 24.21 -6.65 14.21
C THR A 10 23.85 -7.09 15.63
N THR A 11 24.87 -7.38 16.43
CA THR A 11 24.81 -7.60 17.88
C THR A 11 24.81 -6.32 18.71
N ASP A 12 25.12 -5.18 18.11
CA ASP A 12 25.61 -4.01 18.85
C ASP A 12 24.48 -2.99 19.12
N TYR A 13 23.48 -2.94 18.23
CA TYR A 13 22.29 -2.10 18.37
C TYR A 13 21.08 -2.62 17.60
N THR A 14 19.91 -2.12 17.95
CA THR A 14 18.68 -2.20 17.14
C THR A 14 18.17 -0.80 16.81
N ILE A 15 17.80 -0.58 15.55
CA ILE A 15 17.12 0.66 15.13
C ILE A 15 15.61 0.38 15.08
N ASN A 16 14.82 1.25 15.71
CA ASN A 16 13.37 1.17 15.77
C ASN A 16 12.77 2.50 15.29
N ILE A 17 11.87 2.47 14.32
CA ILE A 17 11.20 3.70 13.87
C ILE A 17 9.94 3.89 14.72
N LYS A 18 9.91 4.98 15.49
CA LYS A 18 8.84 5.32 16.41
C LYS A 18 8.01 6.47 15.84
N PHE A 19 6.70 6.37 15.99
CA PHE A 19 5.82 7.48 15.63
C PHE A 19 5.94 8.61 16.66
N SER A 20 6.08 9.85 16.19
CA SER A 20 5.95 11.06 17.01
C SER A 20 4.60 11.72 16.72
N ALA A 21 4.36 12.12 15.47
CA ALA A 21 3.15 12.84 15.08
C ALA A 21 2.87 12.80 13.57
N ILE A 22 1.70 13.31 13.16
CA ILE A 22 1.36 13.57 11.76
C ILE A 22 0.68 14.95 11.66
N ILE A 23 0.98 15.69 10.59
CA ILE A 23 0.33 16.96 10.25
C ILE A 23 -0.20 16.83 8.82
N ILE A 24 -1.50 16.62 8.69
CA ILE A 24 -2.17 16.49 7.39
C ILE A 24 -2.58 17.89 6.93
N THR A 25 -1.90 18.40 5.90
CA THR A 25 -2.19 19.72 5.33
C THR A 25 -3.45 19.66 4.46
N GLN A 26 -4.41 20.53 4.76
CA GLN A 26 -5.77 20.45 4.21
C GLN A 26 -5.99 21.38 3.01
N THR A 27 -5.26 22.48 2.93
CA THR A 27 -5.36 23.48 1.85
C THR A 27 -4.04 23.67 1.11
N VAL A 28 -4.13 24.25 -0.09
CA VAL A 28 -2.97 24.64 -0.94
C VAL A 28 -2.04 25.60 -0.19
N GLY A 29 -2.59 26.53 0.60
CA GLY A 29 -1.80 27.49 1.38
C GLY A 29 -0.99 26.86 2.50
N ASP A 30 -1.34 25.63 2.92
CA ASP A 30 -0.68 24.93 4.01
C ASP A 30 0.55 24.12 3.55
N SER A 31 0.84 24.07 2.25
CA SER A 31 1.89 23.23 1.65
C SER A 31 2.97 24.05 0.90
N PRO A 32 3.66 25.01 1.57
CA PRO A 32 4.60 25.95 0.96
C PRO A 32 5.85 25.29 0.33
N TRP A 33 6.11 24.03 0.65
CA TRP A 33 7.19 23.23 0.09
C TRP A 33 6.87 22.61 -1.29
N THR A 34 5.60 22.57 -1.74
CA THR A 34 5.22 22.04 -3.06
C THR A 34 4.44 23.04 -3.91
N GLU A 35 3.42 23.72 -3.36
CA GLU A 35 2.40 24.38 -4.21
C GLU A 35 2.90 25.63 -4.92
N ALA A 36 4.01 26.22 -4.46
CA ALA A 36 4.67 27.34 -5.13
C ALA A 36 5.68 26.92 -6.22
N ILE A 37 5.95 25.61 -6.35
CA ILE A 37 7.00 25.04 -7.22
C ILE A 37 6.55 23.81 -8.03
N VAL A 38 5.25 23.53 -8.05
CA VAL A 38 4.65 22.53 -8.96
C VAL A 38 4.52 23.14 -10.35
N ASP A 39 4.90 22.38 -11.38
CA ASP A 39 4.84 22.83 -12.77
C ASP A 39 3.47 22.57 -13.44
N SER A 40 3.37 22.87 -14.73
CA SER A 40 2.17 22.65 -15.55
C SER A 40 1.83 21.19 -15.82
N GLU A 41 2.75 20.27 -15.55
CA GLU A 41 2.59 18.82 -15.78
C GLU A 41 2.26 18.07 -14.48
N GLY A 42 2.41 18.73 -13.32
CA GLY A 42 2.14 18.19 -12.00
C GLY A 42 3.36 17.53 -11.35
N GLU A 43 4.56 17.86 -11.82
CA GLU A 43 5.81 17.47 -11.17
C GLU A 43 6.31 18.59 -10.24
N VAL A 44 7.11 18.18 -9.24
CA VAL A 44 7.72 19.08 -8.26
C VAL A 44 9.22 18.82 -8.26
N ASN A 45 10.03 19.88 -8.34
CA ASN A 45 11.48 19.75 -8.17
C ASN A 45 11.80 19.31 -6.74
N SER A 46 12.28 18.07 -6.61
CA SER A 46 12.47 17.39 -5.32
C SER A 46 13.51 18.07 -4.42
N LEU A 47 14.60 18.59 -4.99
CA LEU A 47 15.66 19.28 -4.24
C LEU A 47 15.20 20.63 -3.71
N ILE A 48 14.47 21.41 -4.52
CA ILE A 48 13.87 22.67 -4.08
C ILE A 48 12.78 22.39 -3.02
N SER A 49 11.97 21.35 -3.21
CA SER A 49 10.94 20.95 -2.25
C SER A 49 11.52 20.52 -0.90
N LEU A 50 12.57 19.70 -0.89
CA LEU A 50 13.29 19.30 0.32
C LEU A 50 13.93 20.52 1.02
N SER A 51 14.50 21.47 0.25
CA SER A 51 15.06 22.71 0.80
C SER A 51 13.99 23.61 1.44
N ASN A 52 12.83 23.75 0.80
CA ASN A 52 11.70 24.52 1.33
C ASN A 52 11.10 23.83 2.56
N PHE A 53 10.97 22.50 2.54
CA PHE A 53 10.48 21.69 3.66
C PHE A 53 11.43 21.79 4.86
N SER A 54 12.74 21.62 4.65
CA SER A 54 13.78 21.81 5.67
C SER A 54 13.74 23.23 6.26
N THR A 55 13.54 24.25 5.43
CA THR A 55 13.37 25.64 5.89
C THR A 55 12.13 25.79 6.77
N TRP A 56 10.99 25.20 6.38
CA TRP A 56 9.75 25.22 7.16
C TRP A 56 9.89 24.48 8.50
N ILE A 57 10.51 23.29 8.51
CA ILE A 57 10.82 22.53 9.74
C ILE A 57 11.67 23.36 10.72
N ASN A 58 12.72 24.01 10.22
CA ASN A 58 13.64 24.78 11.07
C ASN A 58 13.13 26.18 11.49
N THR A 59 11.98 26.64 10.99
CA THR A 59 11.44 27.98 11.29
C THR A 59 10.03 28.00 11.88
N SER A 60 9.30 26.89 11.81
CA SER A 60 7.92 26.82 12.31
C SER A 60 7.86 26.58 13.82
N PRO A 61 7.24 27.48 14.61
CA PRO A 61 7.14 27.31 16.04
C PRO A 61 6.16 26.19 16.41
N GLY A 62 6.47 25.43 17.47
CA GLY A 62 5.56 24.45 18.05
C GLY A 62 5.32 23.20 17.20
N LEU A 63 6.25 22.84 16.31
CA LEU A 63 6.29 21.49 15.74
C LEU A 63 6.56 20.42 16.82
N PRO A 64 6.07 19.18 16.66
CA PRO A 64 6.36 18.08 17.59
C PRO A 64 7.86 17.74 17.64
N SER A 65 8.36 17.27 18.79
CA SER A 65 9.72 16.76 18.90
C SER A 65 9.94 15.53 17.99
N HIS A 66 11.04 15.52 17.23
CA HIS A 66 11.36 14.48 16.24
C HIS A 66 12.87 14.45 15.94
N ASP A 67 13.38 13.28 15.56
CA ASP A 67 14.77 13.09 15.11
C ASP A 67 14.87 13.18 13.58
N HIS A 68 13.76 12.96 12.87
CA HIS A 68 13.65 13.08 11.41
C HIS A 68 12.22 13.49 10.99
N ALA A 69 12.09 14.41 10.04
CA ALA A 69 10.80 14.79 9.47
C ALA A 69 10.68 14.34 8.01
N MET A 70 9.54 13.76 7.64
CA MET A 70 9.31 13.20 6.30
C MET A 70 8.04 13.78 5.67
N LEU A 71 8.19 14.39 4.50
CA LEU A 71 7.07 14.87 3.70
C LEU A 71 6.56 13.74 2.78
N MET A 72 5.30 13.33 2.92
CA MET A 72 4.63 12.44 1.97
C MET A 72 3.82 13.28 0.97
N THR A 73 4.10 13.11 -0.33
CA THR A 73 3.42 13.85 -1.40
C THR A 73 2.94 12.95 -2.52
N LYS A 74 1.78 13.25 -3.12
CA LYS A 74 1.27 12.52 -4.29
C LYS A 74 1.88 12.98 -5.63
N TYR A 75 2.58 14.11 -5.63
CA TYR A 75 3.23 14.65 -6.84
C TYR A 75 4.35 13.76 -7.35
N SER A 76 4.63 13.88 -8.65
CA SER A 76 5.86 13.34 -9.23
C SER A 76 7.05 14.17 -8.75
N LEU A 77 8.17 13.51 -8.42
CA LEU A 77 9.37 14.16 -7.88
C LEU A 77 10.45 14.22 -8.95
N ALA A 78 10.63 15.39 -9.57
CA ALA A 78 11.66 15.64 -10.56
C ALA A 78 13.04 15.77 -9.89
N TYR A 79 14.04 15.07 -10.41
CA TYR A 79 15.42 15.04 -9.95
C TYR A 79 16.37 15.06 -11.15
N GLY A 80 16.89 16.25 -11.48
CA GLY A 80 17.63 16.48 -12.73
C GLY A 80 16.76 16.21 -13.95
N SER A 81 17.22 15.32 -14.83
CA SER A 81 16.47 14.83 -16.02
C SER A 81 15.75 13.50 -15.76
N SER A 82 15.47 13.18 -14.50
CA SER A 82 14.88 11.90 -14.06
C SER A 82 13.83 12.11 -12.97
N ASN A 83 13.11 11.04 -12.60
CA ASN A 83 12.10 11.07 -11.55
C ASN A 83 12.52 10.19 -10.38
N ALA A 84 12.59 10.80 -9.20
CA ALA A 84 12.86 10.14 -7.93
C ALA A 84 11.58 9.56 -7.31
N TRP A 85 11.75 8.67 -6.33
CA TRP A 85 10.67 8.19 -5.46
C TRP A 85 10.75 8.78 -4.05
N GLY A 86 11.93 9.23 -3.64
CA GLY A 86 12.16 10.13 -2.53
C GLY A 86 13.52 10.79 -2.69
N VAL A 87 13.81 11.79 -1.85
CA VAL A 87 15.18 12.30 -1.62
C VAL A 87 15.33 12.72 -0.16
N ALA A 88 16.53 12.56 0.38
CA ALA A 88 16.94 12.97 1.72
C ALA A 88 18.24 13.76 1.70
N TYR A 89 18.60 14.35 2.84
CA TYR A 89 19.99 14.74 3.09
C TYR A 89 20.77 13.57 3.72
N MET A 90 22.04 13.44 3.32
CA MET A 90 22.93 12.38 3.76
C MET A 90 23.70 12.75 5.03
N SER A 91 23.87 11.78 5.95
CA SER A 91 24.66 11.96 7.17
C SER A 91 24.20 13.14 8.04
N THR A 92 22.87 13.36 8.09
CA THR A 92 22.20 14.47 8.79
C THR A 92 21.33 14.05 9.97
N MET A 93 21.22 12.77 10.31
CA MET A 93 20.50 12.35 11.52
C MET A 93 21.12 13.00 12.77
N CYS A 94 20.27 13.44 13.72
CA CYS A 94 20.59 14.34 14.84
C CYS A 94 21.06 15.76 14.47
N LYS A 95 21.00 16.16 13.20
CA LYS A 95 21.36 17.52 12.73
C LYS A 95 20.11 18.22 12.19
N THR A 96 20.15 19.56 12.09
CA THR A 96 19.03 20.41 11.63
C THR A 96 18.49 20.05 10.24
N LYS A 97 19.25 19.29 9.44
CA LYS A 97 18.86 18.77 8.11
C LYS A 97 18.46 17.29 8.09
N SER A 98 18.04 16.71 9.22
CA SER A 98 17.41 15.39 9.26
C SER A 98 15.98 15.46 8.68
N GLN A 99 15.88 15.55 7.35
CA GLN A 99 14.61 15.57 6.62
C GLN A 99 14.70 14.79 5.32
N SER A 100 13.53 14.31 4.88
CA SER A 100 13.30 13.68 3.58
C SER A 100 11.95 14.08 2.98
N ILE A 101 11.80 13.83 1.68
CA ILE A 101 10.54 13.87 0.95
C ILE A 101 10.37 12.55 0.20
N VAL A 102 9.17 11.96 0.28
CA VAL A 102 8.81 10.68 -0.35
C VAL A 102 7.54 10.86 -1.16
N ARG A 103 7.54 10.30 -2.37
CA ARG A 103 6.36 10.20 -3.21
C ARG A 103 5.49 9.02 -2.75
N ASP A 104 4.31 9.33 -2.25
CA ASP A 104 3.27 8.35 -1.99
C ASP A 104 2.36 8.16 -3.21
N VAL A 105 2.14 6.90 -3.59
CA VAL A 105 1.19 6.45 -4.63
C VAL A 105 0.36 5.27 -4.12
N PHE A 106 0.20 5.15 -2.81
CA PHE A 106 -0.49 4.07 -2.08
C PHE A 106 0.12 2.66 -2.23
N ALA A 107 1.17 2.49 -3.03
CA ALA A 107 1.86 1.22 -3.19
C ALA A 107 2.74 0.90 -1.95
N PHE A 108 2.68 -0.32 -1.43
CA PHE A 108 3.34 -0.63 -0.15
C PHE A 108 4.88 -0.71 -0.23
N ASP A 109 5.47 -0.66 -1.42
CA ASP A 109 6.90 -0.44 -1.60
C ASP A 109 7.35 0.98 -1.26
N ARG A 110 6.44 1.96 -1.17
CA ARG A 110 6.75 3.30 -0.63
C ARG A 110 7.22 3.23 0.82
N ILE A 111 6.87 2.17 1.56
CA ILE A 111 7.36 1.90 2.92
C ILE A 111 8.87 1.56 2.92
N VAL A 112 9.38 0.97 1.84
CA VAL A 112 10.81 0.70 1.63
C VAL A 112 11.52 1.99 1.21
N THR A 113 10.97 2.77 0.28
CA THR A 113 11.49 4.11 -0.05
C THR A 113 11.59 4.99 1.20
N ALA A 114 10.56 5.04 2.04
CA ALA A 114 10.62 5.80 3.28
C ALA A 114 11.70 5.28 4.26
N ALA A 115 11.98 3.97 4.29
CA ALA A 115 13.08 3.43 5.09
C ALA A 115 14.46 3.81 4.52
N HIS A 116 14.58 3.84 3.18
CA HIS A 116 15.77 4.22 2.40
C HIS A 116 16.15 5.70 2.61
N GLU A 117 15.18 6.62 2.56
CA GLU A 117 15.45 8.04 2.81
C GLU A 117 15.99 8.31 4.23
N VAL A 118 15.47 7.60 5.23
CA VAL A 118 15.98 7.68 6.61
C VAL A 118 17.39 7.06 6.73
N ALA A 119 17.70 6.05 5.93
CA ALA A 119 19.00 5.39 5.92
C ALA A 119 20.10 6.29 5.33
N HIS A 120 19.79 7.11 4.32
CA HIS A 120 20.68 8.17 3.87
C HIS A 120 21.01 9.16 5.01
N SER A 121 20.02 9.59 5.79
CA SER A 121 20.29 10.48 6.95
C SER A 121 21.11 9.79 8.04
N LEU A 122 21.04 8.46 8.17
CA LEU A 122 21.92 7.61 8.99
C LEU A 122 23.28 7.29 8.32
N GLY A 123 23.61 7.96 7.20
CA GLY A 123 24.91 7.90 6.55
C GLY A 123 25.10 6.82 5.49
N ALA A 124 24.09 6.00 5.18
CA ALA A 124 24.22 4.95 4.17
C ALA A 124 24.22 5.51 2.73
N GLU A 125 25.24 5.14 1.97
CA GLU A 125 25.25 5.20 0.50
C GLU A 125 24.32 4.15 -0.11
N HIS A 126 24.07 4.28 -1.42
CA HIS A 126 23.41 3.24 -2.19
C HIS A 126 24.26 1.95 -2.28
N ASP A 127 23.61 0.78 -2.29
CA ASP A 127 24.30 -0.46 -2.66
C ASP A 127 24.78 -0.37 -4.12
N GLY A 128 26.08 -0.58 -4.33
CA GLY A 128 26.74 -0.50 -5.63
C GLY A 128 27.29 0.89 -5.98
N THR A 129 27.23 1.85 -5.04
CA THR A 129 27.88 3.17 -5.16
C THR A 129 29.04 3.24 -4.17
N GLU A 130 30.26 3.11 -4.68
CA GLU A 130 31.52 3.18 -3.91
C GLU A 130 31.63 2.16 -2.74
N ASN A 131 30.90 1.03 -2.83
CA ASN A 131 30.96 -0.11 -1.91
C ASN A 131 30.82 -1.47 -2.61
N ASP A 132 31.17 -2.55 -1.90
CA ASP A 132 31.18 -3.93 -2.40
C ASP A 132 29.79 -4.59 -2.51
N CYS A 133 28.71 -3.92 -2.08
CA CYS A 133 27.36 -4.49 -2.13
C CYS A 133 26.74 -4.31 -3.52
N LEU A 134 26.11 -5.36 -4.07
CA LEU A 134 25.48 -5.28 -5.39
C LEU A 134 24.05 -4.75 -5.32
N SER A 135 23.74 -3.72 -6.11
CA SER A 135 22.36 -3.23 -6.31
C SER A 135 21.41 -4.33 -6.80
N GLU A 136 21.94 -5.26 -7.59
CA GLU A 136 21.28 -6.45 -8.12
C GLU A 136 20.76 -7.39 -7.03
N ASN A 137 21.29 -7.34 -5.80
CA ASN A 137 20.75 -8.08 -4.65
C ASN A 137 19.40 -7.54 -4.17
N HIS A 138 19.04 -6.31 -4.58
CA HIS A 138 17.78 -5.63 -4.27
C HIS A 138 17.50 -5.49 -2.77
N ASN A 139 18.57 -5.26 -1.99
CA ASN A 139 18.49 -4.77 -0.63
C ASN A 139 17.86 -3.36 -0.57
N ALA A 140 17.50 -2.91 0.63
CA ALA A 140 16.78 -1.65 0.83
C ALA A 140 17.53 -0.40 0.29
N MET A 141 18.86 -0.43 0.13
CA MET A 141 19.66 0.66 -0.45
C MET A 141 20.03 0.46 -1.93
N GLY A 142 19.56 -0.60 -2.59
CA GLY A 142 19.85 -0.87 -4.01
C GLY A 142 19.17 0.10 -4.97
N VAL A 143 19.92 0.63 -5.94
CA VAL A 143 19.40 1.54 -6.99
C VAL A 143 18.43 0.84 -7.95
N GLY A 144 17.13 0.96 -7.70
CA GLY A 144 16.13 0.43 -8.64
C GLY A 144 14.66 0.64 -8.26
N ARG A 145 13.77 0.45 -9.25
CA ARG A 145 12.31 0.42 -9.03
C ARG A 145 11.84 -0.94 -8.53
N PHE A 146 11.24 -0.97 -7.34
CA PHE A 146 10.43 -2.09 -6.84
C PHE A 146 9.02 -2.11 -7.48
N PRO A 147 8.25 -3.22 -7.34
CA PRO A 147 8.72 -4.57 -7.05
C PRO A 147 9.49 -5.18 -8.23
N LYS A 148 10.29 -6.22 -7.96
CA LYS A 148 11.06 -6.95 -8.97
C LYS A 148 10.55 -8.38 -9.12
N PHE A 149 10.66 -8.93 -10.33
CA PHE A 149 10.16 -10.28 -10.65
C PHE A 149 11.03 -11.42 -10.07
N ASN A 150 12.25 -11.13 -9.59
CA ASN A 150 13.11 -12.18 -9.04
C ASN A 150 12.65 -12.59 -7.64
N ILE A 151 11.84 -13.65 -7.59
CA ILE A 151 11.23 -14.20 -6.38
C ILE A 151 12.25 -14.69 -5.32
N THR A 152 13.51 -14.96 -5.69
CA THR A 152 14.55 -15.30 -4.70
C THR A 152 15.10 -14.07 -3.97
N LEU A 153 14.91 -12.86 -4.52
CA LEU A 153 15.40 -11.60 -3.97
C LEU A 153 14.28 -10.67 -3.45
N SER A 154 13.01 -11.02 -3.64
CA SER A 154 11.86 -10.20 -3.22
C SER A 154 11.93 -9.76 -1.75
N THR A 155 12.35 -10.68 -0.87
CA THR A 155 12.49 -10.44 0.57
C THR A 155 13.65 -9.50 0.94
N ASN A 156 14.62 -9.26 0.04
CA ASN A 156 15.75 -8.37 0.32
C ASN A 156 15.34 -6.89 0.37
N SER A 157 14.24 -6.51 -0.29
CA SER A 157 13.64 -5.18 -0.16
C SER A 157 13.29 -4.80 1.30
N TRP A 158 13.14 -5.80 2.17
CA TRP A 158 12.89 -5.63 3.61
C TRP A 158 14.16 -5.66 4.46
N LYS A 159 15.36 -5.71 3.86
CA LYS A 159 16.65 -5.88 4.55
C LYS A 159 17.67 -4.86 4.06
N PHE A 160 18.35 -4.22 5.00
CA PHE A 160 19.58 -3.50 4.70
C PHE A 160 20.71 -4.46 4.30
N SER A 161 21.67 -4.00 3.51
CA SER A 161 22.87 -4.78 3.16
C SER A 161 23.92 -4.71 4.27
N VAL A 162 24.99 -5.50 4.17
CA VAL A 162 26.14 -5.37 5.08
C VAL A 162 26.81 -3.98 4.97
N CYS A 163 26.87 -3.40 3.76
CA CYS A 163 27.41 -2.06 3.54
C CYS A 163 26.52 -1.01 4.22
N SER A 164 25.19 -1.11 4.04
CA SER A 164 24.21 -0.27 4.73
C SER A 164 24.39 -0.30 6.25
N THR A 165 24.56 -1.50 6.84
CA THR A 165 24.75 -1.63 8.30
C THR A 165 26.10 -1.12 8.78
N ASN A 166 27.16 -1.25 7.98
CA ASN A 166 28.47 -0.69 8.33
C ASN A 166 28.40 0.85 8.39
N TYR A 167 27.80 1.49 7.38
CA TYR A 167 27.58 2.94 7.39
C TYR A 167 26.76 3.40 8.60
N PHE A 168 25.71 2.66 8.97
CA PHE A 168 24.94 2.95 10.18
C PHE A 168 25.82 2.89 11.43
N THR A 169 26.62 1.83 11.60
CA THR A 169 27.54 1.69 12.75
C THR A 169 28.54 2.84 12.80
N GLU A 170 29.24 3.12 11.71
CA GLU A 170 30.22 4.22 11.62
C GLU A 170 29.59 5.59 11.95
N TYR A 171 28.37 5.85 11.46
CA TYR A 171 27.68 7.11 11.75
C TYR A 171 27.19 7.19 13.20
N ILE A 172 26.65 6.11 13.76
CA ILE A 172 26.20 6.03 15.15
C ILE A 172 27.38 6.20 16.12
N ASP A 173 28.50 5.53 15.85
CA ASP A 173 29.74 5.64 16.63
C ASP A 173 30.33 7.05 16.57
N SER A 174 30.18 7.76 15.44
CA SER A 174 30.58 9.17 15.32
C SER A 174 29.71 10.09 16.19
N LEU A 175 28.38 9.93 16.17
CA LEU A 175 27.45 10.67 17.03
C LEU A 175 27.72 10.41 18.52
N ASP A 176 28.09 9.19 18.88
CA ASP A 176 28.47 8.82 20.25
C ASP A 176 29.80 9.42 20.69
N SER A 177 30.77 9.49 19.77
CA SER A 177 32.11 10.05 20.03
C SER A 177 32.08 11.57 20.16
N ASP A 178 31.27 12.24 19.34
CA ASP A 178 31.05 13.69 19.38
C ASP A 178 30.13 14.13 20.53
N GLY A 179 29.29 13.21 21.04
CA GLY A 179 28.32 13.46 22.11
C GLY A 179 26.95 13.95 21.64
N ASP A 180 26.72 14.04 20.33
CA ASP A 180 25.52 14.57 19.67
C ASP A 180 24.43 13.49 19.39
N ASN A 181 24.56 12.27 19.92
CA ASN A 181 23.61 11.18 19.65
C ASN A 181 22.23 11.35 20.32
N CYS A 182 21.32 12.04 19.63
CA CYS A 182 19.91 12.20 19.99
C CYS A 182 19.13 10.88 20.11
N LEU A 183 19.50 9.85 19.34
CA LEU A 183 18.70 8.63 19.09
C LEU A 183 18.58 7.71 20.32
N LYS A 184 19.39 7.97 21.36
CA LYS A 184 19.36 7.27 22.65
C LYS A 184 18.19 7.68 23.56
N THR A 185 17.53 8.80 23.27
CA THR A 185 16.49 9.37 24.13
C THR A 185 15.19 9.61 23.37
N PHE A 186 14.07 9.68 24.09
CA PHE A 186 12.79 10.10 23.52
C PHE A 186 12.56 11.60 23.76
N GLY A 187 12.00 12.27 22.75
CA GLY A 187 11.48 13.63 22.91
C GLY A 187 10.37 13.71 23.97
N PRO A 188 10.17 14.88 24.61
CA PRO A 188 9.24 15.02 25.75
C PRO A 188 7.77 14.75 25.39
N ASP A 189 7.40 14.88 24.12
CA ASP A 189 6.04 14.65 23.61
C ASP A 189 5.78 13.18 23.23
N TYR A 190 6.77 12.28 23.35
CA TYR A 190 6.65 10.90 22.86
C TYR A 190 5.59 10.09 23.62
N ASN A 191 4.56 9.66 22.90
CA ASN A 191 3.53 8.77 23.42
C ASN A 191 3.66 7.36 22.82
N ALA A 192 4.16 6.41 23.62
CA ALA A 192 4.30 5.01 23.23
C ALA A 192 2.97 4.29 22.93
N THR A 193 1.82 4.80 23.40
CA THR A 193 0.49 4.20 23.12
C THR A 193 -0.22 4.81 21.90
N ALA A 194 0.36 5.83 21.26
CA ALA A 194 -0.28 6.62 20.20
C ALA A 194 -0.84 5.80 19.02
N LEU A 195 -0.22 4.65 18.72
CA LEU A 195 -0.65 3.74 17.65
C LEU A 195 -1.28 2.43 18.15
N ASN A 196 -1.59 2.30 19.45
CA ASN A 196 -2.09 1.03 20.02
C ASN A 196 -3.37 0.52 19.35
N GLN A 197 -4.25 1.42 18.90
CA GLN A 197 -5.45 1.06 18.12
C GLN A 197 -5.14 0.43 16.75
N PHE A 198 -3.95 0.65 16.19
CA PHE A 198 -3.52 0.14 14.89
C PHE A 198 -2.58 -1.07 14.99
N ASN A 199 -1.98 -1.36 16.16
CA ASN A 199 -0.96 -2.40 16.34
C ASN A 199 -1.39 -3.82 15.90
N ASN A 200 -2.69 -4.11 15.86
CA ASN A 200 -3.24 -5.44 15.57
C ASN A 200 -3.76 -5.61 14.13
N ILE A 201 -3.81 -4.55 13.32
CA ILE A 201 -4.37 -4.57 11.96
C ILE A 201 -3.27 -4.26 10.96
N LEU A 202 -2.93 -5.24 10.12
CA LEU A 202 -1.94 -5.06 9.05
C LEU A 202 -2.60 -4.40 7.81
N PRO A 203 -1.87 -3.63 6.98
CA PRO A 203 -2.50 -2.82 5.93
C PRO A 203 -3.33 -3.61 4.89
N GLY A 204 -2.92 -4.84 4.56
CA GLY A 204 -3.65 -5.74 3.67
C GLY A 204 -4.85 -6.46 4.30
N GLN A 205 -5.09 -6.27 5.60
CA GLN A 205 -6.36 -6.57 6.26
C GLN A 205 -7.33 -5.38 6.22
N PHE A 206 -6.81 -4.15 6.19
CA PHE A 206 -7.60 -2.92 6.14
C PHE A 206 -8.03 -2.57 4.71
N TYR A 207 -7.21 -2.90 3.71
CA TYR A 207 -7.50 -2.72 2.30
C TYR A 207 -7.43 -4.08 1.58
N GLY A 208 -8.56 -4.55 1.06
CA GLY A 208 -8.63 -5.73 0.20
C GLY A 208 -7.89 -5.53 -1.13
N VAL A 209 -7.62 -6.61 -1.85
CA VAL A 209 -6.77 -6.59 -3.06
C VAL A 209 -7.26 -5.62 -4.15
N ASP A 210 -8.58 -5.55 -4.37
CA ASP A 210 -9.17 -4.59 -5.31
C ASP A 210 -9.10 -3.15 -4.80
N GLU A 211 -9.26 -2.94 -3.50
CA GLU A 211 -9.22 -1.62 -2.86
C GLU A 211 -7.80 -1.05 -2.87
N GLN A 212 -6.78 -1.88 -2.66
CA GLN A 212 -5.39 -1.48 -2.86
C GLN A 212 -5.17 -1.03 -4.33
N CYS A 213 -5.66 -1.81 -5.30
CA CYS A 213 -5.59 -1.42 -6.71
C CYS A 213 -6.36 -0.13 -7.05
N ILE A 214 -7.56 0.08 -6.50
CA ILE A 214 -8.35 1.31 -6.68
C ILE A 214 -7.62 2.54 -6.13
N ASN A 215 -6.98 2.44 -4.96
CA ASN A 215 -6.24 3.56 -4.37
C ASN A 215 -4.92 3.86 -5.12
N ILE A 216 -4.25 2.85 -5.67
CA ILE A 216 -3.00 3.00 -6.43
C ILE A 216 -3.25 3.50 -7.87
N LYS A 217 -4.26 2.96 -8.55
CA LYS A 217 -4.49 3.14 -10.01
C LYS A 217 -5.75 3.91 -10.38
N GLY A 218 -6.63 4.21 -9.41
CA GLY A 218 -7.88 4.94 -9.61
C GLY A 218 -9.10 4.02 -9.79
N SER A 219 -10.28 4.66 -9.85
CA SER A 219 -11.57 3.98 -10.07
C SER A 219 -11.55 3.12 -11.34
N GLY A 220 -12.14 1.92 -11.28
CA GLY A 220 -12.11 0.93 -12.35
C GLY A 220 -10.88 0.02 -12.36
N SER A 221 -9.91 0.22 -11.47
CA SER A 221 -8.84 -0.76 -11.21
C SER A 221 -9.33 -1.86 -10.27
N ALA A 222 -8.74 -3.06 -10.37
CA ALA A 222 -8.95 -4.21 -9.51
C ALA A 222 -7.75 -5.19 -9.69
N LEU A 223 -7.67 -6.23 -8.87
CA LEU A 223 -6.65 -7.26 -8.97
C LEU A 223 -6.81 -8.08 -10.25
N CYS A 224 -5.71 -8.27 -10.99
CA CYS A 224 -5.60 -9.19 -12.12
C CYS A 224 -5.58 -10.67 -11.65
N ARG A 225 -6.71 -11.15 -11.11
CA ARG A 225 -6.90 -12.47 -10.48
C ARG A 225 -6.27 -13.64 -11.25
N GLY A 226 -6.47 -13.69 -12.57
CA GLY A 226 -5.92 -14.74 -13.45
C GLY A 226 -4.40 -14.80 -13.59
N LEU A 227 -3.64 -13.90 -12.96
CA LEU A 227 -2.17 -14.00 -12.85
C LEU A 227 -1.70 -14.81 -11.62
N TYR A 228 -2.64 -15.32 -10.81
CA TYR A 228 -2.34 -16.09 -9.59
C TYR A 228 -2.97 -17.49 -9.56
N GLU A 229 -3.57 -17.93 -10.67
CA GLU A 229 -4.17 -19.26 -10.82
C GLU A 229 -3.15 -20.35 -10.42
N GLY A 230 -3.55 -21.26 -9.51
CA GLY A 230 -2.70 -22.34 -9.01
C GLY A 230 -1.55 -21.92 -8.10
N ASN A 231 -1.28 -20.62 -7.86
CA ASN A 231 -0.26 -20.16 -6.91
C ASN A 231 -0.49 -18.75 -6.37
N TYR A 232 -1.44 -18.60 -5.46
CA TYR A 232 -1.71 -17.33 -4.76
C TYR A 232 -0.52 -16.78 -3.95
N SER A 233 0.45 -17.61 -3.54
CA SER A 233 1.63 -17.14 -2.79
C SER A 233 2.49 -16.12 -3.56
N GLN A 234 2.35 -16.07 -4.89
CA GLN A 234 3.05 -15.08 -5.73
C GLN A 234 2.60 -13.63 -5.46
N ILE A 235 1.37 -13.39 -4.97
CA ILE A 235 0.87 -12.02 -4.74
C ILE A 235 1.77 -11.22 -3.80
N CYS A 236 2.33 -11.89 -2.77
CA CYS A 236 3.23 -11.27 -1.80
C CYS A 236 4.51 -10.70 -2.41
N ASN A 237 4.94 -11.24 -3.56
CA ASN A 237 6.11 -10.81 -4.30
C ASN A 237 5.78 -9.72 -5.32
N VAL A 238 4.59 -9.79 -5.94
CA VAL A 238 4.08 -8.80 -6.87
C VAL A 238 2.55 -8.84 -6.94
N MET A 239 1.91 -7.72 -6.62
CA MET A 239 0.51 -7.43 -6.89
C MET A 239 0.35 -6.85 -8.30
N TYR A 240 -0.61 -7.37 -9.07
CA TYR A 240 -0.91 -6.92 -10.42
C TYR A 240 -2.29 -6.24 -10.46
N CYS A 241 -2.31 -4.93 -10.70
CA CYS A 241 -3.54 -4.13 -10.76
C CYS A 241 -3.90 -3.76 -12.20
N LEU A 242 -5.16 -3.94 -12.58
CA LEU A 242 -5.69 -3.55 -13.89
C LEU A 242 -5.48 -2.05 -14.15
N LYS A 243 -5.18 -1.69 -15.40
CA LYS A 243 -5.23 -0.31 -15.86
C LYS A 243 -6.67 0.09 -16.20
N PRO A 244 -7.29 1.08 -15.52
CA PRO A 244 -8.60 1.58 -15.93
C PRO A 244 -8.65 2.08 -17.38
N GLU A 245 -7.51 2.57 -17.88
CA GLU A 245 -7.35 3.06 -19.26
C GLU A 245 -7.25 1.95 -20.32
N ASP A 246 -6.91 0.71 -19.93
CA ASP A 246 -6.88 -0.46 -20.81
C ASP A 246 -6.84 -1.76 -19.97
N PRO A 247 -7.99 -2.38 -19.64
CA PRO A 247 -8.06 -3.51 -18.72
C PRO A 247 -7.46 -4.81 -19.28
N ARG A 248 -6.87 -4.80 -20.48
CA ARG A 248 -6.04 -5.90 -20.98
C ARG A 248 -4.63 -5.91 -20.38
N TYR A 249 -4.23 -4.84 -19.68
CA TYR A 249 -2.90 -4.68 -19.11
C TYR A 249 -2.93 -4.44 -17.59
N CYS A 250 -1.96 -5.04 -16.91
CA CYS A 250 -1.75 -4.90 -15.47
C CYS A 250 -0.45 -4.14 -15.16
N SER A 251 -0.48 -3.30 -14.13
CA SER A 251 0.68 -2.64 -13.54
C SER A 251 1.13 -3.36 -12.26
N ARG A 252 2.43 -3.32 -11.94
CA ARG A 252 3.05 -4.07 -10.83
C ARG A 252 3.24 -3.18 -9.60
N PHE A 253 2.83 -3.67 -8.43
CA PHE A 253 2.95 -3.02 -7.13
C PHE A 253 3.24 -4.05 -6.03
N THR A 254 3.66 -3.62 -4.84
CA THR A 254 3.76 -4.49 -3.66
C THR A 254 2.45 -4.44 -2.87
N PRO A 255 1.86 -5.58 -2.45
CA PRO A 255 0.67 -5.58 -1.61
C PRO A 255 0.99 -5.19 -0.16
N GLY A 256 -0.03 -4.83 0.61
CA GLY A 256 0.12 -4.64 2.06
C GLY A 256 0.42 -5.96 2.77
N ASP A 257 1.30 -5.94 3.78
CA ASP A 257 1.39 -7.02 4.76
C ASP A 257 -0.01 -7.29 5.35
N GLY A 258 -0.36 -8.56 5.57
CA GLY A 258 -1.72 -8.98 5.91
C GLY A 258 -2.65 -9.27 4.72
N THR A 259 -2.20 -9.08 3.47
CA THR A 259 -2.97 -9.49 2.28
C THR A 259 -3.08 -11.04 2.23
N PRO A 260 -4.26 -11.63 1.99
CA PRO A 260 -4.42 -13.07 1.82
C PRO A 260 -3.58 -13.66 0.68
N CYS A 261 -3.02 -14.84 0.89
CA CYS A 261 -2.17 -15.53 -0.11
C CYS A 261 -2.37 -17.06 -0.16
N GLY A 262 -3.41 -17.56 0.51
CA GLY A 262 -3.91 -18.94 0.51
C GLY A 262 -4.58 -19.29 1.84
N ASP A 263 -5.15 -20.49 1.97
CA ASP A 263 -5.87 -20.93 3.18
C ASP A 263 -5.03 -20.72 4.45
N GLY A 264 -5.54 -19.90 5.38
CA GLY A 264 -4.89 -19.59 6.64
C GLY A 264 -3.54 -18.85 6.50
N LYS A 265 -3.29 -18.14 5.39
CA LYS A 265 -2.00 -17.47 5.12
C LYS A 265 -2.14 -16.00 4.74
N TRP A 266 -1.18 -15.20 5.23
CA TRP A 266 -0.99 -13.79 4.88
C TRP A 266 0.41 -13.52 4.34
N CYS A 267 0.50 -12.55 3.44
CA CYS A 267 1.76 -11.91 3.07
C CYS A 267 2.36 -11.18 4.26
N ILE A 268 3.62 -11.49 4.61
CA ILE A 268 4.42 -10.80 5.62
C ILE A 268 5.83 -10.62 5.05
N ARG A 269 6.27 -9.36 4.86
CA ARG A 269 7.59 -8.99 4.31
C ARG A 269 7.92 -9.70 2.99
N GLY A 270 6.91 -9.81 2.12
CA GLY A 270 6.99 -10.48 0.82
C GLY A 270 6.84 -12.01 0.84
N ILE A 271 6.77 -12.65 2.01
CA ILE A 271 6.62 -14.11 2.17
C ILE A 271 5.15 -14.45 2.44
N CYS A 272 4.60 -15.46 1.78
CA CYS A 272 3.30 -16.01 2.16
C CYS A 272 3.48 -16.93 3.39
N THR A 273 2.86 -16.57 4.51
CA THR A 273 3.09 -17.22 5.82
C THR A 273 1.78 -17.61 6.48
N THR A 274 1.74 -18.80 7.10
CA THR A 274 0.58 -19.26 7.88
C THR A 274 0.38 -18.34 9.11
N ASN A 275 -0.84 -17.88 9.32
CA ASN A 275 -1.20 -17.06 10.48
C ASN A 275 -2.54 -17.54 11.06
N GLY A 276 -2.61 -17.73 12.38
CA GLY A 276 -3.82 -18.23 13.07
C GLY A 276 -5.03 -17.29 13.01
N LEU A 277 -4.85 -16.03 12.58
CA LEU A 277 -5.91 -15.05 12.36
C LEU A 277 -6.23 -14.81 10.87
N ALA A 278 -5.51 -15.44 9.95
CA ALA A 278 -5.79 -15.30 8.52
C ALA A 278 -7.09 -16.03 8.13
N PRO A 279 -7.87 -15.50 7.17
CA PRO A 279 -9.06 -16.18 6.66
C PRO A 279 -8.73 -17.61 6.21
N LYS A 280 -9.61 -18.54 6.60
CA LYS A 280 -9.63 -19.88 6.00
C LYS A 280 -10.51 -19.86 4.77
N VAL A 281 -10.10 -20.56 3.74
CA VAL A 281 -10.77 -20.60 2.44
C VAL A 281 -10.73 -22.02 1.92
N ASP A 282 -11.90 -22.59 1.66
CA ASP A 282 -11.99 -23.97 1.21
C ASP A 282 -11.27 -24.16 -0.15
N ASN A 283 -10.37 -25.13 -0.17
CA ASN A 283 -9.73 -25.68 -1.37
C ASN A 283 -8.78 -24.77 -2.19
N ASP A 284 -8.45 -23.54 -1.74
CA ASP A 284 -7.53 -22.62 -2.44
C ASP A 284 -7.87 -22.39 -3.95
N THR A 285 -9.16 -22.47 -4.32
CA THR A 285 -9.64 -22.27 -5.71
C THR A 285 -10.08 -20.85 -6.05
N CYS A 286 -10.51 -20.07 -5.05
CA CYS A 286 -11.26 -18.83 -5.28
C CYS A 286 -10.89 -17.68 -4.31
N LEU A 287 -9.63 -17.60 -3.86
CA LEU A 287 -9.18 -16.75 -2.73
C LEU A 287 -9.58 -15.27 -2.79
N PHE A 288 -9.76 -14.71 -3.99
CA PHE A 288 -10.08 -13.29 -4.19
C PHE A 288 -11.52 -13.04 -4.69
N GLY A 289 -12.36 -14.08 -4.75
CA GLY A 289 -13.73 -14.02 -5.26
C GLY A 289 -13.85 -13.47 -6.68
N ASP A 290 -15.06 -13.04 -7.05
CA ASP A 290 -15.35 -12.49 -8.37
C ASP A 290 -14.82 -11.06 -8.58
N LEU A 291 -14.46 -10.74 -9.82
CA LEU A 291 -13.99 -9.44 -10.29
C LEU A 291 -15.16 -8.44 -10.34
N GLN A 292 -15.09 -7.40 -9.49
CA GLN A 292 -16.15 -6.40 -9.33
C GLN A 292 -16.13 -5.28 -10.39
N VAL A 293 -15.26 -5.37 -11.40
CA VAL A 293 -15.14 -4.41 -12.51
C VAL A 293 -15.49 -5.07 -13.85
N GLN A 294 -15.32 -4.35 -14.96
CA GLN A 294 -15.61 -4.88 -16.31
C GLN A 294 -14.66 -6.04 -16.65
N VAL A 295 -15.24 -7.14 -17.13
CA VAL A 295 -14.51 -8.37 -17.49
C VAL A 295 -13.88 -8.25 -18.88
N TYR A 296 -14.37 -7.33 -19.73
CA TYR A 296 -13.85 -7.10 -21.08
C TYR A 296 -13.57 -5.61 -21.35
N SER A 297 -12.67 -5.34 -22.30
CA SER A 297 -12.23 -3.98 -22.67
C SER A 297 -13.19 -3.25 -23.61
N ASP A 298 -14.07 -4.00 -24.25
CA ASP A 298 -14.94 -3.62 -25.37
C ASP A 298 -16.43 -3.85 -25.07
N GLU A 299 -16.74 -4.63 -24.03
CA GLU A 299 -18.10 -4.88 -23.53
C GLU A 299 -18.16 -4.50 -22.05
N THR A 300 -19.13 -3.67 -21.64
CA THR A 300 -19.20 -3.07 -20.29
C THR A 300 -19.60 -4.03 -19.17
N TRP A 301 -19.49 -5.35 -19.39
CA TRP A 301 -20.14 -6.37 -18.58
C TRP A 301 -19.30 -6.82 -17.39
N ASN A 302 -19.98 -6.96 -16.24
CA ASN A 302 -19.46 -7.63 -15.06
C ASN A 302 -19.72 -9.15 -15.11
N CYS A 303 -19.22 -9.89 -14.11
CA CYS A 303 -19.40 -11.35 -14.03
C CYS A 303 -20.87 -11.81 -14.08
N THR A 304 -21.80 -11.11 -13.39
CA THR A 304 -23.22 -11.44 -13.45
C THR A 304 -23.78 -11.38 -14.87
N GLU A 305 -23.38 -10.38 -15.65
CA GLU A 305 -23.85 -10.19 -17.03
C GLU A 305 -23.21 -11.18 -18.00
N VAL A 306 -21.89 -11.42 -17.89
CA VAL A 306 -21.17 -12.41 -18.72
C VAL A 306 -21.72 -13.82 -18.50
N ILE A 307 -21.86 -14.27 -17.24
CA ILE A 307 -22.32 -15.62 -16.93
C ILE A 307 -23.80 -15.81 -17.28
N LYS A 308 -24.66 -14.82 -17.02
CA LYS A 308 -26.08 -14.86 -17.39
C LYS A 308 -26.31 -14.94 -18.91
N ARG A 309 -25.43 -14.32 -19.71
CA ARG A 309 -25.55 -14.27 -21.17
C ARG A 309 -24.85 -15.43 -21.87
N TYR A 310 -23.68 -15.86 -21.38
CA TYR A 310 -22.80 -16.84 -22.01
C TYR A 310 -22.20 -17.84 -20.98
N PRO A 311 -23.02 -18.66 -20.28
CA PRO A 311 -22.53 -19.53 -19.20
C PRO A 311 -21.47 -20.56 -19.65
N HIS A 312 -21.46 -20.92 -20.95
CA HIS A 312 -20.42 -21.76 -21.55
C HIS A 312 -18.99 -21.16 -21.46
N ARG A 313 -18.85 -19.86 -21.20
CA ARG A 313 -17.54 -19.19 -21.06
C ARG A 313 -16.77 -19.67 -19.83
N CYS A 314 -17.44 -20.17 -18.80
CA CYS A 314 -16.80 -20.80 -17.64
C CYS A 314 -15.97 -22.06 -17.98
N LEU A 315 -16.32 -22.74 -19.09
CA LEU A 315 -15.59 -23.92 -19.57
C LEU A 315 -14.57 -23.57 -20.67
N ASN A 316 -14.89 -22.56 -21.49
CA ASN A 316 -14.17 -22.26 -22.73
C ASN A 316 -13.32 -20.98 -22.67
N SER A 317 -13.18 -20.34 -21.49
CA SER A 317 -12.40 -19.11 -21.33
C SER A 317 -11.83 -18.99 -19.92
N SER A 318 -10.55 -19.37 -19.77
CA SER A 318 -9.82 -19.28 -18.48
C SER A 318 -9.82 -17.85 -17.91
N TRP A 319 -9.89 -16.82 -18.75
CA TRP A 319 -10.08 -15.43 -18.29
C TRP A 319 -11.41 -15.27 -17.54
N VAL A 320 -12.54 -15.74 -18.10
CA VAL A 320 -13.84 -15.68 -17.41
C VAL A 320 -13.85 -16.58 -16.18
N GLN A 321 -13.26 -17.77 -16.26
CA GLN A 321 -13.13 -18.69 -15.13
C GLN A 321 -12.36 -18.06 -13.96
N ASN A 322 -11.26 -17.36 -14.23
CA ASN A 322 -10.43 -16.71 -13.21
C ASN A 322 -10.95 -15.33 -12.76
N SER A 323 -11.73 -14.63 -13.59
CA SER A 323 -12.37 -13.37 -13.23
C SER A 323 -13.68 -13.57 -12.50
N CYS A 324 -14.43 -14.63 -12.81
CA CYS A 324 -15.79 -14.88 -12.33
C CYS A 324 -15.89 -16.26 -11.66
N CYS A 325 -14.91 -16.55 -10.81
CA CYS A 325 -14.65 -17.86 -10.23
C CYS A 325 -15.83 -18.42 -9.41
N GLU A 326 -16.43 -17.62 -8.52
CA GLU A 326 -17.55 -18.06 -7.67
C GLU A 326 -18.80 -18.32 -8.51
N MET A 327 -19.11 -17.41 -9.44
CA MET A 327 -20.25 -17.58 -10.35
C MET A 327 -20.03 -18.75 -11.32
N CYS A 328 -18.81 -19.01 -11.76
CA CYS A 328 -18.49 -20.14 -12.63
C CYS A 328 -18.55 -21.48 -11.90
N GLU A 329 -18.02 -21.59 -10.68
CA GLU A 329 -18.15 -22.79 -9.84
C GLU A 329 -19.63 -23.11 -9.57
N SER A 330 -20.42 -22.11 -9.16
CA SER A 330 -21.87 -22.25 -8.96
C SER A 330 -22.60 -22.71 -10.23
N THR A 331 -22.25 -22.13 -11.39
CA THR A 331 -22.83 -22.51 -12.69
C THR A 331 -22.47 -23.95 -13.08
N MET A 332 -21.22 -24.37 -12.87
CA MET A 332 -20.75 -25.72 -13.18
C MET A 332 -21.35 -26.77 -12.25
N ASN A 333 -21.49 -26.48 -10.95
CA ASN A 333 -22.16 -27.36 -9.99
C ASN A 333 -23.67 -27.50 -10.27
N THR A 334 -24.30 -26.46 -10.81
CA THR A 334 -25.69 -26.52 -11.30
C THR A 334 -25.82 -27.39 -12.56
N ALA A 335 -24.82 -27.35 -13.45
CA ALA A 335 -24.80 -28.19 -14.65
C ALA A 335 -24.53 -29.68 -14.33
N THR A 336 -23.61 -30.00 -13.42
CA THR A 336 -23.32 -31.39 -13.05
C THR A 336 -24.48 -32.06 -12.31
N SER A 337 -25.14 -31.34 -11.39
CA SER A 337 -26.32 -31.83 -10.68
C SER A 337 -27.53 -32.07 -11.62
N THR A 338 -27.72 -31.23 -12.65
CA THR A 338 -28.80 -31.45 -13.64
C THR A 338 -28.52 -32.61 -14.59
N LEU A 339 -27.26 -32.87 -14.99
CA LEU A 339 -26.92 -34.12 -15.71
C LEU A 339 -27.06 -35.36 -14.80
N GLY A 340 -26.66 -35.26 -13.53
CA GLY A 340 -26.73 -36.36 -12.56
C GLY A 340 -28.15 -36.88 -12.27
N SER A 341 -29.19 -36.10 -12.57
CA SER A 341 -30.59 -36.49 -12.37
C SER A 341 -31.20 -37.26 -13.56
N SER A 342 -30.46 -37.48 -14.66
CA SER A 342 -31.03 -37.94 -15.94
C SER A 342 -30.76 -39.42 -16.25
N THR A 343 -31.06 -40.34 -15.31
CA THR A 343 -31.01 -41.80 -15.60
C THR A 343 -32.03 -42.63 -14.80
N THR A 344 -33.30 -42.59 -15.19
CA THR A 344 -34.26 -43.72 -15.11
C THR A 344 -35.44 -43.43 -16.06
N VAL A 345 -35.89 -44.43 -16.83
CA VAL A 345 -36.97 -44.30 -17.81
C VAL A 345 -38.27 -44.87 -17.26
N GLN A 346 -39.36 -44.09 -17.28
CA GLN A 346 -40.71 -44.65 -17.46
C GLN A 346 -41.72 -43.63 -18.03
N THR A 347 -42.71 -44.15 -18.76
CA THR A 347 -43.65 -43.39 -19.60
C THR A 347 -45.09 -43.42 -19.09
N THR A 348 -45.76 -42.26 -19.00
CA THR A 348 -47.24 -42.16 -19.12
C THR A 348 -47.69 -40.74 -19.52
N LEU A 349 -48.95 -40.57 -19.93
CA LEU A 349 -49.51 -39.37 -20.60
C LEU A 349 -50.32 -38.44 -19.66
N SER A 350 -50.63 -37.23 -20.18
CA SER A 350 -51.75 -36.33 -19.82
C SER A 350 -51.60 -35.48 -18.53
N SER A 351 -52.19 -34.27 -18.39
CA SER A 351 -52.76 -33.29 -19.37
C SER A 351 -53.20 -31.98 -18.69
N THR A 352 -52.92 -30.79 -19.28
CA THR A 352 -53.50 -29.44 -18.95
C THR A 352 -53.21 -28.90 -17.50
N THR A 353 -53.29 -27.62 -17.13
CA THR A 353 -53.95 -26.39 -17.69
C THR A 353 -53.21 -25.08 -17.27
N THR A 354 -53.52 -23.94 -17.90
CA THR A 354 -53.11 -22.53 -17.58
C THR A 354 -53.49 -22.08 -16.15
N THR A 355 -52.83 -21.16 -15.42
CA THR A 355 -52.75 -19.64 -15.47
C THR A 355 -51.90 -19.18 -14.24
N MET A 356 -51.43 -17.96 -13.88
CA MET A 356 -51.64 -16.48 -14.10
C MET A 356 -50.25 -15.75 -14.06
N GLN A 357 -50.00 -14.44 -14.32
CA GLN A 357 -50.41 -13.13 -13.74
C GLN A 357 -50.14 -12.94 -12.21
N SER A 358 -49.76 -11.77 -11.66
CA SER A 358 -49.24 -10.49 -12.22
C SER A 358 -48.76 -9.51 -11.10
N THR A 359 -47.70 -8.69 -11.35
CA THR A 359 -47.40 -7.38 -10.69
C THR A 359 -47.13 -7.38 -9.15
N SER A 360 -46.62 -6.34 -8.47
CA SER A 360 -46.40 -4.91 -8.77
C SER A 360 -45.15 -4.32 -8.07
N GLU A 361 -44.69 -3.13 -8.50
CA GLU A 361 -43.57 -2.37 -7.93
C GLU A 361 -43.97 -1.44 -6.76
N THR A 362 -42.99 -0.85 -6.06
CA THR A 362 -43.17 0.37 -5.23
C THR A 362 -41.87 1.18 -5.20
N THR A 363 -41.95 2.51 -5.24
CA THR A 363 -40.82 3.45 -5.24
C THR A 363 -40.92 4.46 -4.11
N LEU A 364 -39.79 5.08 -3.71
CA LEU A 364 -39.75 6.45 -3.17
C LEU A 364 -38.36 7.08 -3.35
N SER A 365 -38.23 8.37 -3.00
CA SER A 365 -37.12 9.26 -3.39
C SER A 365 -36.34 9.85 -2.20
N SER A 366 -35.17 10.43 -2.46
CA SER A 366 -34.35 11.17 -1.48
C SER A 366 -33.83 12.50 -2.06
N THR A 367 -33.64 13.52 -1.20
CA THR A 367 -33.35 14.90 -1.61
C THR A 367 -31.99 15.39 -1.10
N THR A 368 -31.27 16.13 -1.93
CA THR A 368 -29.93 16.68 -1.66
C THR A 368 -29.97 17.93 -0.78
N ILE A 369 -29.02 18.07 0.14
CA ILE A 369 -28.67 19.33 0.82
C ILE A 369 -27.18 19.63 0.60
N ARG A 370 -26.85 20.91 0.39
CA ARG A 370 -25.47 21.45 0.34
C ARG A 370 -25.15 22.16 1.66
N THR A 371 -23.89 22.11 2.07
CA THR A 371 -23.33 23.04 3.07
C THR A 371 -21.89 23.38 2.68
N THR A 372 -21.45 24.60 3.00
CA THR A 372 -20.13 25.14 2.64
C THR A 372 -19.44 25.59 3.92
N THR A 373 -18.16 25.23 4.11
CA THR A 373 -17.39 25.60 5.31
C THR A 373 -15.97 26.01 4.93
N THR A 374 -15.43 27.02 5.62
CA THR A 374 -14.05 27.50 5.49
C THR A 374 -13.19 26.87 6.58
N THR A 375 -11.93 26.52 6.30
CA THR A 375 -11.08 25.75 7.23
C THR A 375 -9.72 26.40 7.46
N THR A 376 -9.19 26.22 8.67
CA THR A 376 -7.84 26.62 9.12
C THR A 376 -7.04 25.34 9.42
N MET A 377 -5.70 25.38 9.32
CA MET A 377 -4.80 24.26 9.65
C MET A 377 -5.22 23.54 10.94
N MET A 378 -5.47 22.23 10.87
CA MET A 378 -5.64 21.37 12.04
C MET A 378 -4.33 20.66 12.37
N LYS A 379 -3.81 20.89 13.58
CA LYS A 379 -2.66 20.16 14.13
C LYS A 379 -3.17 18.93 14.88
N THR A 380 -3.40 17.84 14.14
CA THR A 380 -3.90 16.57 14.69
C THR A 380 -2.89 15.95 15.66
N THR A 381 -3.06 16.26 16.95
CA THR A 381 -2.32 15.60 18.03
C THR A 381 -2.88 14.20 18.29
N THR A 382 -2.14 13.39 19.05
CA THR A 382 -2.46 11.97 19.33
C THR A 382 -3.87 11.74 19.89
N LYS A 383 -4.50 12.75 20.50
CA LYS A 383 -5.87 12.69 21.01
C LYS A 383 -6.96 12.86 19.95
N GLU A 384 -6.70 13.60 18.87
CA GLU A 384 -7.71 13.81 17.79
C GLU A 384 -7.85 12.59 16.86
N LEU A 385 -6.90 11.65 16.92
CA LEU A 385 -6.95 10.36 16.22
C LEU A 385 -7.91 9.34 16.87
N GLU A 386 -8.41 9.62 18.07
CA GLU A 386 -9.31 8.72 18.81
C GLU A 386 -10.79 8.92 18.39
N ASP A 387 -11.20 10.15 18.09
CA ASP A 387 -12.62 10.51 17.88
C ASP A 387 -13.13 10.39 16.41
N ASN A 388 -12.24 10.37 15.41
CA ASN A 388 -12.62 10.74 14.02
C ASN A 388 -12.57 9.63 12.95
N LEU A 389 -12.20 8.38 13.27
CA LEU A 389 -12.04 7.31 12.27
C LEU A 389 -13.29 6.43 12.02
N GLY A 390 -14.47 6.87 12.48
CA GLY A 390 -15.75 6.28 12.13
C GLY A 390 -16.25 6.73 10.74
N SER A 391 -16.25 5.84 9.74
CA SER A 391 -16.84 6.00 8.39
C SER A 391 -16.26 7.08 7.44
N THR A 392 -15.44 8.02 7.91
CA THR A 392 -14.95 9.18 7.11
C THR A 392 -13.53 9.02 6.51
N ALA A 393 -12.79 7.96 6.86
CA ALA A 393 -11.37 7.81 6.51
C ALA A 393 -11.09 7.94 4.99
N SER A 394 -11.95 7.37 4.13
CA SER A 394 -11.82 7.45 2.67
C SER A 394 -12.08 8.85 2.09
N SER A 395 -12.67 9.77 2.87
CA SER A 395 -12.85 11.18 2.47
C SER A 395 -11.63 12.04 2.81
N LEU A 396 -10.91 11.72 3.90
CA LEU A 396 -9.69 12.43 4.31
C LEU A 396 -8.54 12.21 3.32
N TRP A 397 -8.45 11.01 2.74
CA TRP A 397 -7.47 10.67 1.68
C TRP A 397 -7.65 11.45 0.35
N LYS A 398 -8.65 12.33 0.25
CA LYS A 398 -8.81 13.29 -0.86
C LYS A 398 -7.91 14.52 -0.73
N SER A 399 -7.20 14.71 0.39
CA SER A 399 -6.08 15.64 0.43
C SER A 399 -4.96 15.19 -0.52
N LYS A 400 -4.20 16.15 -1.06
CA LYS A 400 -3.01 15.86 -1.89
C LYS A 400 -1.76 15.50 -1.07
N PHE A 401 -1.78 15.76 0.25
CA PHE A 401 -0.57 15.93 1.08
C PHE A 401 -0.72 15.32 2.48
N ALA A 402 0.40 14.85 3.04
CA ALA A 402 0.55 14.59 4.47
C ALA A 402 2.01 14.78 4.90
N THR A 403 2.27 15.53 5.97
CA THR A 403 3.59 15.61 6.59
C THR A 403 3.64 14.68 7.78
N VAL A 404 4.64 13.81 7.87
CA VAL A 404 4.69 12.75 8.89
C VAL A 404 6.01 12.84 9.68
N PHE A 405 5.89 12.87 11.01
CA PHE A 405 7.00 13.11 11.93
C PHE A 405 7.30 11.82 12.69
N PHE A 406 8.55 11.36 12.57
CA PHE A 406 9.00 10.11 13.16
C PHE A 406 10.20 10.38 14.07
N SER A 407 10.19 9.73 15.23
CA SER A 407 11.40 9.56 16.01
C SER A 407 12.14 8.32 15.55
N VAL A 408 13.46 8.41 15.47
CA VAL A 408 14.34 7.30 15.09
C VAL A 408 15.04 6.88 16.37
N TRP A 409 14.55 5.82 17.01
CA TRP A 409 15.04 5.40 18.31
C TRP A 409 16.00 4.23 18.18
N ILE A 410 17.20 4.37 18.74
CA ILE A 410 18.21 3.31 18.76
C ILE A 410 18.33 2.76 20.18
N LEU A 411 18.20 1.43 20.27
CA LEU A 411 18.46 0.67 21.48
C LEU A 411 19.71 -0.17 21.25
N PHE A 412 20.81 0.26 21.85
CA PHE A 412 22.03 -0.52 22.00
C PHE A 412 21.74 -1.77 22.86
N ILE A 413 22.42 -2.88 22.57
CA ILE A 413 22.17 -4.21 23.17
C ILE A 413 23.15 -4.50 24.32
#